data_AF-A0AAU9TTC0-F1
#
_entry.id   AF-A0AAU9TTC0-F1
#
_cell.length_a   1.000
_cell.length_b   1.000
_cell.length_c   1.000
_cell.angle_alpha   90.00
_cell.angle_beta   90.00
_cell.angle_gamma   90.00
#
_symmetry.space_group_name_H-M   'P 1'
#
loop_
_entity.id
_entity.type
_entity.pdbx_description
1 polymer ?
#
loop_
_entity_poly.entity_id
_entity_poly.type
_entity_poly.pdbx_seq_one_letter_code
_entity_poly.pdbx_strand_id
1 'polypeptide(L)'
;MFSWMLPLVVASRRPLVLILSGALVTALTCALVLLTPLGAPYSAERPQRVMLFHTRRTLHGPAPSVDTFYWMPELDVNTPHSLDAYVAGMREARASSAEECARWVYCGAPYFLPVLSLVARGHRLPAPAPPLAELRVRAELRPAGEGARELLLELDGPSHAVVILAPAAGVRVAHCAELGGPPQPGPRWGARDTHFPGARWLQLSAAGHAMHGAAMRHAEHARLLAALPPHAAPTGWGVDLHLLEL
;
A
#
# COMPACT_ATOMS: atom_id res chain seq x y z
N MET A 1 27.78 11.65 20.62
CA MET A 1 28.00 12.46 19.41
C MET A 1 28.41 13.92 19.73
N PHE A 2 29.26 14.17 20.76
CA PHE A 2 29.72 15.54 21.13
C PHE A 2 31.23 15.63 21.46
N SER A 3 32.00 14.58 21.17
CA SER A 3 33.40 14.45 21.62
C SER A 3 34.37 15.45 20.98
N TRP A 4 34.01 16.06 19.85
CA TRP A 4 34.87 16.99 19.12
C TRP A 4 34.66 18.47 19.52
N MET A 5 33.56 18.81 20.19
CA MET A 5 33.27 20.19 20.59
C MET A 5 34.08 20.62 21.83
N LEU A 6 34.30 19.69 22.78
CA LEU A 6 35.06 19.93 24.00
C LEU A 6 36.52 20.34 23.75
N PRO A 7 37.30 19.63 22.90
CA PRO A 7 38.66 20.07 22.56
C PRO A 7 38.71 21.46 21.90
N LEU A 8 37.71 21.79 21.09
CA LEU A 8 37.59 23.08 20.38
C LEU A 8 37.31 24.25 21.34
N VAL A 9 36.46 24.02 22.35
CA VAL A 9 36.17 25.01 23.40
C VAL A 9 37.40 25.21 24.30
N VAL A 10 38.09 24.13 24.67
CA VAL A 10 39.31 24.17 25.50
C VAL A 10 40.48 24.84 24.76
N ALA A 11 40.61 24.61 23.45
CA ALA A 11 41.65 25.24 22.63
C ALA A 11 41.37 26.72 22.29
N SER A 12 40.14 27.21 22.50
CA SER A 12 39.77 28.59 22.19
C SER A 12 40.27 29.57 23.26
N ARG A 13 40.92 30.65 22.81
CA ARG A 13 41.33 31.75 23.70
C ARG A 13 40.15 32.55 24.26
N ARG A 14 38.95 32.44 23.66
CA ARG A 14 37.72 33.13 24.05
C ARG A 14 36.52 32.19 23.92
N PRO A 15 36.37 31.20 24.82
CA PRO A 15 35.36 30.16 24.70
C PRO A 15 33.93 30.72 24.71
N LEU A 16 33.67 31.78 25.48
CA LEU A 16 32.35 32.45 25.51
C LEU A 16 31.95 33.02 24.15
N VAL A 17 32.88 33.63 23.42
CA VAL A 17 32.60 34.17 22.08
C VAL A 17 32.27 33.04 21.10
N LEU A 18 33.00 31.92 21.17
CA LEU A 18 32.75 30.74 20.36
C LEU A 18 31.39 30.09 20.66
N ILE A 19 31.03 29.99 21.94
CA ILE A 19 29.73 29.43 22.37
C ILE A 19 28.59 30.32 21.91
N LEU A 20 28.68 31.63 22.15
CA LEU A 20 27.63 32.58 21.77
C LEU A 20 27.48 32.71 20.25
N SER A 21 28.57 32.69 19.48
CA SER A 21 28.50 32.69 18.02
C SER A 21 27.88 31.40 17.48
N GLY A 22 28.25 30.24 18.02
CA GLY A 22 27.65 28.96 17.66
C GLY A 22 26.15 28.91 18.00
N ALA A 23 25.76 29.40 19.16
CA ALA A 23 24.36 29.51 19.57
C ALA A 23 23.58 30.46 18.64
N LEU A 24 24.15 31.62 18.29
CA LEU A 24 23.54 32.57 17.37
C LEU A 24 23.36 31.99 15.97
N VAL A 25 24.37 31.33 15.41
CA VAL A 25 24.29 30.67 14.09
C VAL A 25 23.24 29.56 14.10
N THR A 26 23.17 28.78 15.18
CA THR A 26 22.15 27.74 15.34
C THR A 26 20.75 28.36 15.40
N ALA A 27 20.55 29.40 16.22
CA ALA A 27 19.28 30.11 16.33
C ALA A 27 18.84 30.73 15.00
N LEU A 28 19.75 31.36 14.26
CA LEU A 28 19.49 31.91 12.93
C LEU A 28 19.13 30.81 11.92
N THR A 29 19.83 29.67 11.95
CA THR A 29 19.54 28.52 11.09
C THR A 29 18.16 27.95 11.40
N CYS A 30 17.83 27.75 12.68
CA CYS A 30 16.50 27.31 13.11
C CYS A 30 15.42 28.32 12.69
N ALA A 31 15.66 29.63 12.85
CA ALA A 31 14.74 30.66 12.41
C ALA A 31 14.53 30.62 10.88
N LEU A 32 15.59 30.44 10.09
CA LEU A 32 15.47 30.28 8.64
C LEU A 32 14.67 29.03 8.27
N VAL A 33 14.91 27.89 8.92
CA VAL A 33 14.18 26.64 8.65
C VAL A 33 12.70 26.76 9.05
N LEU A 34 12.39 27.36 10.21
CA LEU A 34 11.03 27.41 10.75
C LEU A 34 10.18 28.53 10.15
N LEU A 35 10.80 29.66 9.79
CA LEU A 35 10.09 30.86 9.33
C LEU A 35 10.14 31.06 7.81
N THR A 36 10.90 30.23 7.08
CA THR A 36 10.96 30.29 5.63
C THR A 36 10.57 28.96 4.99
N PRO A 37 10.20 28.94 3.70
CA PRO A 37 9.92 27.71 2.97
C PRO A 37 11.11 26.75 2.86
N LEU A 38 12.33 27.14 3.24
CA LEU A 38 13.50 26.25 3.21
C LEU A 38 13.31 25.01 4.09
N GLY A 39 12.57 25.13 5.20
CA GLY A 39 12.22 23.99 6.05
C GLY A 39 10.95 23.24 5.64
N ALA A 40 10.24 23.70 4.60
CA ALA A 40 9.02 23.03 4.18
C ALA A 40 9.35 21.61 3.67
N PRO A 41 8.62 20.58 4.15
CA PRO A 41 8.87 19.20 3.73
C PRO A 41 8.53 18.99 2.24
N TYR A 42 7.62 19.79 1.69
CA TYR A 42 7.11 19.65 0.32
C TYR A 42 7.15 20.96 -0.45
N SER A 43 7.37 20.85 -1.75
CA SER A 43 7.43 21.96 -2.72
C SER A 43 7.12 21.43 -4.12
N ALA A 44 7.01 22.29 -5.12
CA ALA A 44 6.78 21.84 -6.51
C ALA A 44 7.93 20.96 -7.03
N GLU A 45 9.17 21.26 -6.60
CA GLU A 45 10.38 20.53 -6.96
C GLU A 45 10.58 19.26 -6.13
N ARG A 46 9.94 19.18 -4.95
CA ARG A 46 9.98 18.03 -4.03
C ARG A 46 8.56 17.68 -3.60
N PRO A 47 7.74 17.14 -4.50
CA PRO A 47 6.35 16.90 -4.20
C PRO A 47 6.19 15.69 -3.28
N GLN A 48 5.16 15.72 -2.44
CA GLN A 48 4.72 14.56 -1.69
C GLN A 48 4.15 13.52 -2.65
N ARG A 49 4.67 12.29 -2.63
CA ARG A 49 4.11 11.20 -3.44
C ARG A 49 2.89 10.62 -2.74
N VAL A 50 1.73 10.79 -3.36
CA VAL A 50 0.47 10.26 -2.85
C VAL A 50 -0.05 9.25 -3.85
N MET A 51 -0.37 8.05 -3.38
CA MET A 51 -1.00 7.03 -4.19
C MET A 51 -2.32 6.63 -3.57
N LEU A 52 -3.37 6.58 -4.40
CA LEU A 52 -4.73 6.29 -3.98
C LEU A 52 -5.34 5.27 -4.92
N PHE A 53 -5.76 4.13 -4.40
CA PHE A 53 -6.47 3.12 -5.17
C PHE A 53 -7.94 3.18 -4.79
N HIS A 54 -8.79 3.46 -5.77
CA HIS A 54 -10.23 3.41 -5.58
C HIS A 54 -10.67 1.97 -5.75
N THR A 55 -11.00 1.30 -4.66
CA THR A 55 -11.08 -0.16 -4.62
C THR A 55 -12.47 -0.61 -4.31
N ARG A 56 -12.97 -1.52 -5.15
CA ARG A 56 -14.04 -2.45 -4.78
C ARG A 56 -13.37 -3.76 -4.45
N ARG A 57 -13.71 -4.34 -3.31
CA ARG A 57 -13.20 -5.64 -2.89
C ARG A 57 -14.35 -6.59 -2.64
N THR A 58 -14.23 -7.78 -3.19
CA THR A 58 -15.17 -8.88 -3.05
C THR A 58 -14.49 -10.00 -2.28
N LEU A 59 -15.02 -10.29 -1.08
CA LEU A 59 -14.62 -11.44 -0.28
C LEU A 59 -15.52 -12.62 -0.65
N HIS A 60 -14.93 -13.65 -1.24
CA HIS A 60 -15.64 -14.87 -1.62
C HIS A 60 -15.66 -15.85 -0.45
N GLY A 61 -16.78 -16.53 -0.28
CA GLY A 61 -16.98 -17.49 0.79
C GLY A 61 -18.47 -17.86 0.93
N PRO A 62 -18.86 -18.56 2.00
CA PRO A 62 -20.25 -18.94 2.23
C PRO A 62 -21.20 -17.73 2.32
N ALA A 63 -20.70 -16.61 2.86
CA ALA A 63 -21.37 -15.33 2.89
C ALA A 63 -20.49 -14.30 2.16
N PRO A 64 -20.67 -14.14 0.83
CA PRO A 64 -19.89 -13.18 0.08
C PRO A 64 -20.19 -11.76 0.56
N SER A 65 -19.15 -10.94 0.65
CA SER A 65 -19.29 -9.53 1.03
C SER A 65 -18.51 -8.64 0.08
N VAL A 66 -19.01 -7.43 -0.12
CA VAL A 66 -18.41 -6.44 -0.99
C VAL A 66 -18.21 -5.17 -0.19
N ASP A 67 -16.99 -4.65 -0.19
CA ASP A 67 -16.64 -3.36 0.39
C ASP A 67 -16.02 -2.43 -0.64
N THR A 68 -16.15 -1.13 -0.41
CA THR A 68 -15.66 -0.10 -1.33
C THR A 68 -14.95 0.98 -0.53
N PHE A 69 -13.69 1.22 -0.86
CA PHE A 69 -12.81 2.11 -0.11
C PHE A 69 -11.70 2.66 -1.01
N TYR A 70 -11.14 3.79 -0.61
CA TYR A 70 -9.84 4.24 -1.09
C TYR A 70 -8.75 3.60 -0.24
N TRP A 71 -7.77 2.98 -0.89
CA TRP A 71 -6.58 2.45 -0.23
C TRP A 71 -5.36 3.32 -0.53
N MET A 72 -4.59 3.65 0.50
CA MET A 72 -3.42 4.52 0.44
C MET A 72 -2.22 3.82 1.04
N PRO A 73 -1.26 3.30 0.24
CA PRO A 73 0.01 2.87 0.79
C PRO A 73 0.77 4.07 1.37
N GLU A 74 1.45 3.87 2.48
CA GLU A 74 2.30 4.87 3.12
C GLU A 74 3.64 5.03 2.36
N LEU A 75 3.58 5.57 1.13
CA LEU A 75 4.77 5.90 0.31
C LEU A 75 5.59 7.06 0.90
N ASP A 76 4.95 7.86 1.75
CA ASP A 76 5.51 8.97 2.49
C ASP A 76 5.02 8.90 3.94
N VAL A 77 5.94 9.06 4.89
CA VAL A 77 5.70 8.95 6.34
C VAL A 77 4.66 9.92 6.88
N ASN A 78 4.39 11.03 6.18
CA ASN A 78 3.35 11.97 6.60
C ASN A 78 1.97 11.63 6.01
N THR A 79 1.84 10.54 5.24
CA THR A 79 0.54 10.04 4.77
C THR A 79 -0.09 9.19 5.89
N PRO A 80 -1.38 9.36 6.21
CA PRO A 80 -2.38 10.23 5.58
C PRO A 80 -2.44 11.65 6.16
N HIS A 81 -1.80 11.91 7.30
CA HIS A 81 -1.98 13.13 8.11
C HIS A 81 -1.79 14.46 7.37
N SER A 82 -0.80 14.52 6.47
CA SER A 82 -0.56 15.66 5.58
C SER A 82 -1.74 16.02 4.67
N LEU A 83 -2.67 15.09 4.47
CA LEU A 83 -3.85 15.25 3.63
C LEU A 83 -5.12 15.64 4.41
N ASP A 84 -5.05 15.69 5.75
CA ASP A 84 -6.20 15.95 6.63
C ASP A 84 -6.94 17.26 6.31
N ALA A 85 -6.20 18.28 5.88
CA ALA A 85 -6.76 19.60 5.55
C ALA A 85 -7.38 19.66 4.14
N TYR A 86 -7.11 18.66 3.29
CA TYR A 86 -7.44 18.69 1.86
C TYR A 86 -8.48 17.65 1.46
N VAL A 87 -8.54 16.53 2.18
CA VAL A 87 -9.47 15.44 1.91
C VAL A 87 -10.45 15.28 3.06
N ALA A 88 -11.73 15.49 2.76
CA ALA A 88 -12.80 15.26 3.73
C ALA A 88 -12.79 13.82 4.26
N GLY A 89 -12.92 13.67 5.59
CA GLY A 89 -12.92 12.36 6.24
C GLY A 89 -11.54 11.71 6.36
N MET A 90 -10.44 12.32 5.90
CA MET A 90 -9.09 11.72 5.97
C MET A 90 -8.66 11.35 7.40
N ARG A 91 -9.10 12.13 8.39
CA ARG A 91 -8.89 11.85 9.82
C ARG A 91 -9.54 10.53 10.29
N GLU A 92 -10.50 10.01 9.54
CA GLU A 92 -11.17 8.73 9.78
C GLU A 92 -10.51 7.57 9.04
N ALA A 93 -9.47 7.84 8.24
CA ALA A 93 -8.74 6.81 7.51
C ALA A 93 -8.12 5.81 8.49
N ARG A 94 -8.44 4.53 8.31
CA ARG A 94 -8.03 3.46 9.22
C ARG A 94 -6.84 2.72 8.63
N ALA A 95 -5.79 2.54 9.42
CA ALA A 95 -4.70 1.66 9.05
C ALA A 95 -5.21 0.22 8.85
N SER A 96 -4.55 -0.54 7.98
CA SER A 96 -4.75 -1.99 7.88
C SER A 96 -4.58 -2.63 9.26
N SER A 97 -5.56 -3.44 9.69
CA SER A 97 -5.50 -4.08 11.01
C SER A 97 -4.62 -5.32 11.00
N ALA A 98 -4.04 -5.66 12.16
CA ALA A 98 -3.28 -6.89 12.32
C ALA A 98 -4.14 -8.13 12.03
N GLU A 99 -5.42 -8.10 12.39
CA GLU A 99 -6.38 -9.17 12.09
C GLU A 99 -6.56 -9.37 10.59
N GLU A 100 -6.68 -8.29 9.83
CA GLU A 100 -6.85 -8.36 8.38
C GLU A 100 -5.59 -8.84 7.67
N CYS A 101 -4.42 -8.42 8.16
CA CYS A 101 -3.11 -8.89 7.70
C CYS A 101 -2.83 -10.36 8.06
N ALA A 102 -3.40 -10.85 9.17
CA ALA A 102 -3.33 -12.26 9.54
C ALA A 102 -4.31 -13.10 8.70
N ARG A 103 -5.49 -12.55 8.42
CA ARG A 103 -6.54 -13.24 7.66
C ARG A 103 -6.22 -13.32 6.18
N TRP A 104 -5.81 -12.24 5.54
CA TRP A 104 -5.68 -12.17 4.08
C TRP A 104 -4.23 -11.97 3.65
N VAL A 105 -3.83 -12.64 2.57
CA VAL A 105 -2.58 -12.31 1.87
C VAL A 105 -2.55 -10.81 1.55
N TYR A 106 -1.44 -10.16 1.84
CA TYR A 106 -1.27 -8.71 1.68
C TYR A 106 -2.34 -7.86 2.38
N CYS A 107 -2.83 -8.29 3.54
CA CYS A 107 -3.88 -7.58 4.30
C CYS A 107 -5.15 -7.31 3.48
N GLY A 108 -5.38 -8.06 2.40
CA GLY A 108 -6.49 -7.83 1.49
C GLY A 108 -6.42 -6.48 0.77
N ALA A 109 -5.21 -5.98 0.50
CA ALA A 109 -4.96 -4.74 -0.21
C ALA A 109 -4.90 -4.94 -1.74
N PRO A 110 -5.34 -3.95 -2.54
CA PRO A 110 -5.32 -3.93 -4.02
C PRO A 110 -3.90 -3.66 -4.56
N TYR A 111 -2.97 -4.56 -4.30
CA TYR A 111 -1.55 -4.23 -4.39
C TYR A 111 -0.91 -4.56 -5.75
N PHE A 112 -0.21 -3.57 -6.35
CA PHE A 112 0.38 -3.65 -7.70
C PHE A 112 1.86 -3.22 -7.79
N LEU A 113 2.52 -2.88 -6.68
CA LEU A 113 3.85 -2.26 -6.70
C LEU A 113 4.97 -3.22 -6.24
N PRO A 114 6.25 -2.84 -6.31
CA PRO A 114 7.36 -3.58 -5.68
C PRO A 114 7.76 -3.06 -4.28
N VAL A 115 6.89 -2.34 -3.57
CA VAL A 115 7.03 -1.87 -2.18
C VAL A 115 6.22 -2.69 -1.14
N LEU A 116 6.40 -4.00 -1.12
CA LEU A 116 5.55 -4.95 -0.38
C LEU A 116 5.51 -4.71 1.13
N SER A 117 6.59 -4.13 1.68
CA SER A 117 6.70 -3.73 3.09
C SER A 117 5.73 -2.62 3.49
N LEU A 118 5.15 -1.88 2.54
CA LEU A 118 4.22 -0.78 2.81
C LEU A 118 2.76 -1.22 2.85
N VAL A 119 2.46 -2.46 2.44
CA VAL A 119 1.09 -2.98 2.39
C VAL A 119 0.40 -2.95 3.76
N ALA A 120 1.10 -3.43 4.79
CA ALA A 120 0.60 -3.46 6.16
C ALA A 120 0.45 -2.06 6.78
N ARG A 121 1.12 -1.06 6.21
CA ARG A 121 1.05 0.35 6.59
C ARG A 121 0.04 1.14 5.76
N GLY A 122 -0.72 0.47 4.90
CA GLY A 122 -1.75 1.12 4.10
C GLY A 122 -2.90 1.63 4.96
N HIS A 123 -3.53 2.72 4.50
CA HIS A 123 -4.70 3.31 5.13
C HIS A 123 -5.93 3.14 4.22
N ARG A 124 -7.11 3.01 4.83
CA ARG A 124 -8.39 2.87 4.15
C ARG A 124 -9.32 4.01 4.52
N LEU A 125 -9.87 4.65 3.51
CA LEU A 125 -10.91 5.68 3.64
C LEU A 125 -12.17 5.16 2.94
N PRO A 126 -13.38 5.27 3.50
CA PRO A 126 -14.60 4.89 2.80
C PRO A 126 -14.73 5.60 1.44
N ALA A 127 -15.16 4.87 0.42
CA ALA A 127 -15.41 5.43 -0.90
C ALA A 127 -16.92 5.33 -1.24
N PRO A 128 -17.54 6.40 -1.74
CA PRO A 128 -19.00 6.47 -1.88
C PRO A 128 -19.55 5.64 -3.05
N ALA A 129 -18.78 5.49 -4.14
CA ALA A 129 -19.14 4.69 -5.31
C ALA A 129 -18.07 3.62 -5.59
N PRO A 130 -18.36 2.53 -6.32
CA PRO A 130 -17.34 1.59 -6.78
C PRO A 130 -16.49 2.18 -7.93
N PRO A 131 -15.28 1.63 -8.18
CA PRO A 131 -14.50 1.96 -9.35
C PRO A 131 -15.17 1.43 -10.63
N LEU A 132 -14.70 1.94 -11.78
CA LEU A 132 -15.18 1.53 -13.10
C LEU A 132 -14.50 0.27 -13.64
N ALA A 133 -13.32 -0.09 -13.10
CA ALA A 133 -12.69 -1.35 -13.44
C ALA A 133 -13.51 -2.50 -12.88
N GLU A 134 -13.81 -3.49 -13.70
CA GLU A 134 -14.52 -4.71 -13.31
C GLU A 134 -13.68 -5.92 -13.68
N LEU A 135 -13.36 -6.75 -12.68
CA LEU A 135 -12.68 -8.02 -12.87
C LEU A 135 -13.67 -9.15 -12.56
N ARG A 136 -13.75 -10.14 -13.44
CA ARG A 136 -14.49 -11.37 -13.20
C ARG A 136 -13.47 -12.47 -12.94
N VAL A 137 -13.63 -13.10 -11.78
CA VAL A 137 -12.75 -14.18 -11.32
C VAL A 137 -13.60 -15.43 -11.11
N ARG A 138 -13.23 -16.52 -11.79
CA ARG A 138 -13.72 -17.86 -11.48
C ARG A 138 -12.53 -18.71 -11.11
N ALA A 139 -12.62 -19.38 -9.97
CA ALA A 139 -11.56 -20.24 -9.48
C ALA A 139 -12.17 -21.55 -9.01
N GLU A 140 -11.59 -22.66 -9.46
CA GLU A 140 -12.02 -24.00 -9.10
C GLU A 140 -10.80 -24.86 -8.75
N LEU A 141 -10.85 -25.52 -7.59
CA LEU A 141 -9.81 -26.45 -7.17
C LEU A 141 -10.26 -27.89 -7.43
N ARG A 142 -9.55 -28.59 -8.32
CA ARG A 142 -9.86 -29.96 -8.74
C ARG A 142 -8.84 -30.97 -8.20
N PRO A 143 -9.24 -32.22 -7.92
CA PRO A 143 -8.29 -33.30 -7.62
C PRO A 143 -7.37 -33.56 -8.82
N ALA A 144 -6.05 -33.64 -8.58
CA ALA A 144 -5.05 -33.86 -9.62
C ALA A 144 -4.06 -34.98 -9.22
N GLY A 145 -4.61 -36.16 -8.87
CA GLY A 145 -3.85 -37.28 -8.32
C GLY A 145 -3.71 -37.23 -6.79
N GLU A 146 -2.94 -38.18 -6.24
CA GLU A 146 -2.73 -38.28 -4.79
C GLU A 146 -1.88 -37.11 -4.28
N GLY A 147 -2.38 -36.39 -3.27
CA GLY A 147 -1.68 -35.27 -2.66
C GLY A 147 -1.55 -34.00 -3.52
N ALA A 148 -2.14 -33.99 -4.72
CA ALA A 148 -2.08 -32.87 -5.64
C ALA A 148 -3.48 -32.32 -5.98
N ARG A 149 -3.50 -31.04 -6.33
CA ARG A 149 -4.68 -30.28 -6.71
C ARG A 149 -4.33 -29.40 -7.91
N GLU A 150 -5.28 -29.24 -8.81
CA GLU A 150 -5.20 -28.32 -9.93
C GLU A 150 -6.11 -27.13 -9.66
N LEU A 151 -5.60 -25.92 -9.83
CA LEU A 151 -6.39 -24.69 -9.78
C LEU A 151 -6.69 -24.26 -11.21
N LEU A 152 -7.96 -24.31 -11.60
CA LEU A 152 -8.45 -23.65 -12.81
C LEU A 152 -8.83 -22.22 -12.45
N LEU A 153 -8.15 -21.24 -13.04
CA LEU A 153 -8.38 -19.82 -12.80
C LEU A 153 -8.76 -19.11 -14.11
N GLU A 154 -9.99 -18.63 -14.21
CA GLU A 154 -10.46 -17.81 -15.32
C GLU A 154 -10.56 -16.34 -14.88
N LEU A 155 -9.92 -15.46 -15.64
CA LEU A 155 -9.93 -14.02 -15.43
C LEU A 155 -10.47 -13.34 -16.69
N ASP A 156 -11.50 -12.53 -16.53
CA ASP A 156 -12.07 -11.69 -17.60
C ASP A 156 -12.23 -10.27 -17.06
N GLY A 157 -11.72 -9.25 -17.75
CA GLY A 157 -11.76 -7.89 -17.22
C GLY A 157 -10.73 -6.93 -17.82
N PRO A 158 -10.10 -6.08 -17.00
CA PRO A 158 -9.40 -4.90 -17.47
C PRO A 158 -8.02 -5.23 -18.07
N SER A 159 -7.38 -4.22 -18.66
CA SER A 159 -6.10 -4.34 -19.37
C SER A 159 -4.94 -4.88 -18.52
N HIS A 160 -5.04 -4.82 -17.19
CA HIS A 160 -4.00 -5.28 -16.28
C HIS A 160 -4.60 -5.97 -15.06
N ALA A 161 -4.12 -7.18 -14.77
CA ALA A 161 -4.51 -7.94 -13.59
C ALA A 161 -3.28 -8.54 -12.91
N VAL A 162 -3.31 -8.58 -11.57
CA VAL A 162 -2.27 -9.22 -10.75
C VAL A 162 -2.95 -10.31 -9.93
N VAL A 163 -2.38 -11.51 -10.00
CA VAL A 163 -2.80 -12.66 -9.19
C VAL A 163 -1.70 -13.01 -8.23
N ILE A 164 -2.07 -13.14 -6.96
CA ILE A 164 -1.19 -13.55 -5.88
C ILE A 164 -1.77 -14.81 -5.28
N LEU A 165 -0.93 -15.84 -5.22
CA LEU A 165 -1.25 -17.14 -4.66
C LEU A 165 -0.49 -17.32 -3.35
N ALA A 166 -1.19 -17.69 -2.29
CA ALA A 166 -0.62 -18.01 -0.99
C ALA A 166 -1.05 -19.43 -0.58
N PRO A 167 -0.28 -20.47 -0.98
CA PRO A 167 -0.56 -21.85 -0.60
C PRO A 167 -0.54 -22.06 0.92
N ALA A 168 -1.25 -23.10 1.38
CA ALA A 168 -1.17 -23.56 2.76
C ALA A 168 0.25 -24.04 3.12
N ALA A 169 0.54 -24.12 4.43
CA ALA A 169 1.83 -24.60 4.91
C ALA A 169 2.16 -25.99 4.36
N GLY A 170 3.38 -26.15 3.81
CA GLY A 170 3.82 -27.40 3.19
C GLY A 170 3.33 -27.62 1.74
N VAL A 171 2.40 -26.82 1.24
CA VAL A 171 1.95 -26.86 -0.16
C VAL A 171 2.87 -26.00 -1.03
N ARG A 172 3.14 -26.47 -2.25
CA ARG A 172 4.00 -25.77 -3.22
C ARG A 172 3.29 -25.68 -4.56
N VAL A 173 3.39 -24.55 -5.23
CA VAL A 173 2.94 -24.41 -6.63
C VAL A 173 4.05 -24.95 -7.53
N ALA A 174 3.83 -26.12 -8.11
CA ALA A 174 4.83 -26.79 -8.92
C ALA A 174 4.92 -26.24 -10.36
N HIS A 175 3.77 -25.87 -10.93
CA HIS A 175 3.67 -25.48 -12.33
C HIS A 175 2.49 -24.54 -12.56
N CYS A 176 2.62 -23.63 -13.51
CA CYS A 176 1.58 -22.78 -14.07
C CYS A 176 1.68 -22.89 -15.60
N ALA A 177 0.57 -23.28 -16.24
CA ALA A 177 0.53 -23.59 -17.67
C ALA A 177 0.85 -22.35 -18.52
N GLU A 178 0.32 -21.19 -18.15
CA GLU A 178 0.49 -19.90 -18.83
C GLU A 178 1.93 -19.40 -18.78
N LEU A 179 2.67 -19.75 -17.71
CA LEU A 179 4.07 -19.34 -17.52
C LEU A 179 5.06 -20.40 -17.99
N GLY A 180 4.61 -21.61 -18.33
CA GLY A 180 5.47 -22.74 -18.67
C GLY A 180 6.37 -23.21 -17.53
N GLY A 181 6.07 -22.83 -16.28
CA GLY A 181 6.92 -23.04 -15.11
C GLY A 181 6.24 -22.58 -13.81
N PRO A 182 6.89 -22.70 -12.65
CA PRO A 182 6.32 -22.17 -11.41
C PRO A 182 6.23 -20.63 -11.49
N PRO A 183 5.20 -20.01 -10.88
CA PRO A 183 5.12 -18.56 -10.79
C PRO A 183 6.29 -18.00 -9.99
N GLN A 184 6.62 -16.73 -10.23
CA GLN A 184 7.68 -16.04 -9.52
C GLN A 184 7.43 -16.09 -8.00
N PRO A 185 8.42 -16.47 -7.18
CA PRO A 185 8.26 -16.47 -5.73
C PRO A 185 8.05 -15.04 -5.22
N GLY A 186 6.95 -14.81 -4.51
CA GLY A 186 6.73 -13.60 -3.74
C GLY A 186 7.46 -13.64 -2.39
N PRO A 187 7.54 -12.52 -1.66
CA PRO A 187 8.01 -12.51 -0.28
C PRO A 187 7.10 -13.38 0.59
N ARG A 188 7.69 -13.96 1.64
CA ARG A 188 6.90 -14.67 2.65
C ARG A 188 6.01 -13.67 3.39
N TRP A 189 4.73 -13.98 3.49
CA TRP A 189 3.77 -13.21 4.29
C TRP A 189 3.50 -13.93 5.61
N GLY A 190 4.27 -13.58 6.64
CA GLY A 190 4.27 -14.23 7.95
C GLY A 190 4.99 -15.58 7.99
N ALA A 191 4.94 -16.23 9.15
CA ALA A 191 5.31 -17.63 9.34
C ALA A 191 3.99 -18.40 9.54
N ARG A 192 3.39 -18.90 8.46
CA ARG A 192 2.04 -19.48 8.56
C ARG A 192 2.09 -20.87 9.24
N ASP A 193 1.95 -20.89 10.55
CA ASP A 193 1.29 -21.96 11.30
C ASP A 193 -0.14 -21.50 11.59
N THR A 194 -1.12 -22.15 10.96
CA THR A 194 -2.55 -21.84 11.13
C THR A 194 -3.33 -23.14 11.17
N HIS A 195 -3.76 -23.54 12.37
CA HIS A 195 -4.75 -24.61 12.54
C HIS A 195 -6.11 -24.12 12.04
N PHE A 196 -6.66 -24.77 11.02
CA PHE A 196 -8.02 -24.52 10.55
C PHE A 196 -8.93 -25.67 10.97
N PRO A 197 -10.14 -25.40 11.50
CA PRO A 197 -11.25 -26.34 11.38
C PRO A 197 -11.75 -26.30 9.93
N GLY A 198 -10.97 -26.89 9.00
CA GLY A 198 -11.29 -26.96 7.56
C GLY A 198 -10.05 -26.86 6.67
N ALA A 199 -9.74 -27.91 5.90
CA ALA A 199 -8.56 -28.02 5.06
C ALA A 199 -8.60 -27.10 3.82
N ARG A 200 -8.26 -25.82 4.00
CA ARG A 200 -8.04 -24.87 2.89
C ARG A 200 -6.64 -25.06 2.33
N TRP A 201 -6.54 -25.19 1.01
CA TRP A 201 -5.30 -25.45 0.28
C TRP A 201 -4.60 -24.15 -0.15
N LEU A 202 -5.38 -23.09 -0.39
CA LEU A 202 -4.88 -21.91 -1.08
C LEU A 202 -5.69 -20.65 -0.73
N GLN A 203 -4.97 -19.54 -0.52
CA GLN A 203 -5.55 -18.20 -0.65
C GLN A 203 -5.19 -17.58 -1.99
N LEU A 204 -6.17 -16.93 -2.61
CA LEU A 204 -6.01 -16.23 -3.89
C LEU A 204 -6.45 -14.77 -3.73
N SER A 205 -5.58 -13.86 -4.18
CA SER A 205 -5.88 -12.44 -4.33
C SER A 205 -5.71 -12.07 -5.79
N ALA A 206 -6.80 -11.70 -6.46
CA ALA A 206 -6.79 -11.25 -7.85
C ALA A 206 -7.28 -9.81 -7.92
N ALA A 207 -6.43 -8.90 -8.40
CA ALA A 207 -6.72 -7.47 -8.50
C ALA A 207 -6.61 -7.03 -9.96
N GLY A 208 -7.65 -6.38 -10.47
CA GLY A 208 -7.72 -5.88 -11.85
C GLY A 208 -7.86 -4.36 -11.90
N HIS A 209 -7.16 -3.70 -12.81
CA HIS A 209 -7.31 -2.27 -13.05
C HIS A 209 -7.08 -1.89 -14.52
N ALA A 210 -7.73 -0.83 -14.97
CA ALA A 210 -7.55 -0.29 -16.32
C ALA A 210 -6.41 0.74 -16.30
N MET A 211 -5.36 0.50 -17.07
CA MET A 211 -4.20 1.40 -17.15
C MET A 211 -4.51 2.72 -17.87
N HIS A 212 -5.51 2.71 -18.75
CA HIS A 212 -5.92 3.83 -19.59
C HIS A 212 -7.40 3.74 -19.96
N GLY A 213 -7.94 4.81 -20.57
CA GLY A 213 -9.32 4.85 -21.08
C GLY A 213 -10.37 5.18 -20.01
N ALA A 214 -11.65 5.09 -20.41
CA ALA A 214 -12.77 5.52 -19.58
C ALA A 214 -12.91 4.74 -18.25
N ALA A 215 -12.48 3.47 -18.24
CA ALA A 215 -12.54 2.62 -17.05
C ALA A 215 -11.39 2.87 -16.05
N MET A 216 -10.37 3.66 -16.42
CA MET A 216 -9.19 3.91 -15.58
C MET A 216 -9.55 4.51 -14.23
N ARG A 217 -10.53 5.43 -14.23
CA ARG A 217 -10.84 6.24 -13.04
C ARG A 217 -12.29 6.71 -13.03
N HIS A 218 -12.97 6.47 -11.91
CA HIS A 218 -14.29 7.06 -11.65
C HIS A 218 -14.18 8.59 -11.49
N ALA A 219 -15.24 9.32 -11.84
CA ALA A 219 -15.26 10.78 -11.77
C ALA A 219 -14.98 11.31 -10.35
N GLU A 220 -15.50 10.65 -9.32
CA GLU A 220 -15.24 11.03 -7.92
C GLU A 220 -13.79 10.79 -7.51
N HIS A 221 -13.18 9.70 -7.96
CA HIS A 221 -11.75 9.46 -7.74
C HIS A 221 -10.92 10.54 -8.45
N ALA A 222 -11.29 10.93 -9.67
CA ALA A 222 -10.62 12.03 -10.38
C ALA A 222 -10.74 13.37 -9.62
N ARG A 223 -11.92 13.68 -9.09
CA ARG A 223 -12.14 14.88 -8.26
C ARG A 223 -11.32 14.85 -6.98
N LEU A 224 -11.26 13.71 -6.31
CA LEU A 224 -10.48 13.54 -5.09
C LEU A 224 -8.99 13.77 -5.34
N LEU A 225 -8.43 13.21 -6.41
CA LEU A 225 -7.03 13.44 -6.77
C LEU A 225 -6.75 14.90 -7.15
N ALA A 226 -7.71 15.57 -7.81
CA ALA A 226 -7.59 16.99 -8.17
C ALA A 226 -7.73 17.94 -6.96
N ALA A 227 -8.33 17.49 -5.86
CA ALA A 227 -8.48 18.27 -4.62
C ALA A 227 -7.24 18.21 -3.71
N LEU A 228 -6.27 17.36 -4.03
CA LEU A 228 -5.02 17.25 -3.27
C LEU A 228 -4.17 18.53 -3.39
N PRO A 229 -3.31 18.83 -2.40
CA PRO A 229 -2.56 20.07 -2.40
C PRO A 229 -1.63 20.18 -3.62
N PRO A 230 -1.26 21.40 -4.03
CA PRO A 230 -0.40 21.63 -5.21
C PRO A 230 1.01 21.06 -5.08
N HIS A 231 1.46 20.79 -3.85
CA HIS A 231 2.74 20.13 -3.58
C HIS A 231 2.63 18.60 -3.53
N ALA A 232 1.46 18.02 -3.78
CA ALA A 232 1.31 16.58 -3.94
C ALA A 232 1.49 16.17 -5.41
N ALA A 233 2.09 15.01 -5.63
CA ALA A 233 2.14 14.33 -6.91
C ALA A 233 1.23 13.08 -6.84
N PRO A 234 -0.09 13.25 -7.07
CA PRO A 234 -1.05 12.18 -6.89
C PRO A 234 -1.06 11.20 -8.04
N THR A 235 -1.15 9.91 -7.71
CA THR A 235 -1.34 8.80 -8.66
C THR A 235 -2.39 7.84 -8.16
N GLY A 236 -3.04 7.10 -9.05
CA GLY A 236 -4.14 6.22 -8.62
C GLY A 236 -5.03 5.70 -9.74
N TRP A 237 -5.61 4.53 -9.49
CA TRP A 237 -6.51 3.82 -10.42
C TRP A 237 -7.73 3.28 -9.69
N GLY A 238 -8.79 2.98 -10.46
CA GLY A 238 -9.87 2.13 -10.00
C GLY A 238 -9.44 0.66 -10.03
N VAL A 239 -9.69 -0.08 -8.94
CA VAL A 239 -9.29 -1.49 -8.79
C VAL A 239 -10.47 -2.34 -8.35
N ASP A 240 -10.70 -3.45 -9.05
CA ASP A 240 -11.58 -4.52 -8.57
C ASP A 240 -10.73 -5.67 -7.99
N LEU A 241 -10.95 -6.00 -6.72
CA LEU A 241 -10.16 -6.94 -5.95
C LEU A 241 -11.01 -8.12 -5.50
N HIS A 242 -10.55 -9.34 -5.75
CA HIS A 242 -11.19 -10.57 -5.35
C HIS A 242 -10.29 -11.34 -4.39
N LEU A 243 -10.82 -11.65 -3.20
CA LEU A 243 -10.15 -12.50 -2.21
C LEU A 243 -10.92 -13.81 -2.05
N LEU A 244 -10.24 -14.93 -2.30
CA LEU A 244 -10.81 -16.27 -2.24
C LEU A 244 -9.99 -17.15 -1.29
N GLU A 245 -10.68 -18.08 -0.64
CA GLU A 245 -10.08 -19.15 0.16
C GLU A 245 -10.59 -20.48 -0.37
N LEU A 246 -9.70 -21.29 -0.94
CA LEU A 246 -9.97 -22.52 -1.66
C LEU A 246 -9.31 -23.72 -0.96
#